data_AF-A0A2A2J7Z6-F1
#
_entry.id   AF-A0A2A2J7Z6-F1
#
_cell.length_a   1.000
_cell.length_b   1.000
_cell.length_c   1.000
_cell.angle_alpha   90.00
_cell.angle_beta   90.00
_cell.angle_gamma   90.00
#
_symmetry.space_group_name_H-M   'P 1'
#
loop_
_entity.id
_entity.type
_entity.pdbx_description
1 polymer ?
#
loop_
_entity_poly.entity_id
_entity_poly.type
_entity_poly.pdbx_seq_one_letter_code
_entity_poly.pdbx_strand_id
1 'polypeptide(L)'
;MNIRCATVEDLINTQHANLMCLPENYQMKYYFYHLLSWPQLSYVAEDHKASRMACGNIVGYVLAKMEEDPEEEPHGHITSLAVKRSYRRLGLAQKLMDQTARAMIETFNARFVSLHVRVSNRAALNLYKNTLKFNVNDVEPKYYADGEDAFAMKRCLLNFARENGITPANADEFFAAPKTVDGGKKQRAEMPSDGDHDKSLDVERNEAKEQEAVRQGIAELTQLSNALNQKSSNVSSDSQPLSESTSLKFGNSTSASPFELSDMSDSGKSRYVGEGNVDGSVPESSYVLFFQVVFPFAIAGIGMVFAGIVLDRVQHWRLFIEVPETFILVPALLGLKGNLEMTLASRLSTFANMGHLDSAQQRKEVIAANLALIQVQATVVAFLASAFAIALAWIPRGQLDWSHATLLCASSLATACTASLFLSLLMSLVVYLSRKYNINPDNVATPIAASLGDLTTLGILSLFGTMFLDAHLTESYLNLAVIFGFLLVAPVWAKLASGKECTADALSSGWTPVIFSMLLSSGGGFILENAIRRYPSIAVFQPVINGVGGNLAAVQASRMSTALHKETNDQMGILPNDRTVSYYTSLQRAFFSSGKL
;
A
#
# COMPACT_ATOMS: atom_id res chain seq x y z
N MET A 1 -16.27 6.97 30.07
CA MET A 1 -14.98 6.70 29.42
C MET A 1 -14.80 5.21 29.40
N ASN A 2 -14.72 4.64 28.21
CA ASN A 2 -14.44 3.23 28.04
C ASN A 2 -12.93 3.03 28.02
N ILE A 3 -12.44 2.01 28.72
CA ILE A 3 -11.04 1.61 28.71
C ILE A 3 -10.99 0.22 28.12
N ARG A 4 -10.23 0.07 27.03
CA ARG A 4 -10.11 -1.19 26.31
C ARG A 4 -8.70 -1.34 25.74
N CYS A 5 -8.35 -2.57 25.36
CA CYS A 5 -7.12 -2.85 24.64
C CYS A 5 -7.07 -2.02 23.35
N ALA A 6 -5.89 -1.48 23.05
CA ALA A 6 -5.65 -0.73 21.82
C ALA A 6 -5.65 -1.69 20.63
N THR A 7 -6.23 -1.25 19.52
CA THR A 7 -6.23 -1.95 18.23
C THR A 7 -5.46 -1.13 17.20
N VAL A 8 -5.13 -1.75 16.06
CA VAL A 8 -4.42 -1.08 14.97
C VAL A 8 -5.18 0.16 14.45
N GLU A 9 -6.51 0.11 14.46
CA GLU A 9 -7.37 1.23 14.05
C GLU A 9 -7.24 2.45 14.99
N ASP A 10 -6.82 2.24 16.24
CA ASP A 10 -6.66 3.31 17.23
C ASP A 10 -5.34 4.07 17.07
N LEU A 11 -4.37 3.57 16.30
CA LEU A 11 -3.01 4.11 16.26
C LEU A 11 -2.93 5.54 15.77
N ILE A 12 -3.70 5.89 14.73
CA ILE A 12 -3.75 7.27 14.21
C ILE A 12 -4.27 8.23 15.28
N ASN A 13 -5.34 7.84 15.99
CA ASN A 13 -5.92 8.65 17.05
C ASN A 13 -5.01 8.72 18.30
N THR A 14 -4.27 7.66 18.56
CA THR A 14 -3.27 7.56 19.63
C THR A 14 -2.08 8.48 19.34
N GLN A 15 -1.54 8.45 18.11
CA GLN A 15 -0.48 9.35 17.67
C GLN A 15 -0.94 10.81 17.73
N HIS A 16 -2.18 11.09 17.29
CA HIS A 16 -2.74 12.43 17.43
C HIS A 16 -2.83 12.87 18.89
N ALA A 17 -3.22 11.98 19.82
CA ALA A 17 -3.25 12.28 21.24
C ALA A 17 -1.84 12.52 21.82
N ASN A 18 -0.82 11.78 21.35
CA ASN A 18 0.60 11.98 21.71
C ASN A 18 1.07 13.38 21.32
N LEU A 19 0.91 13.75 20.04
CA LEU A 19 1.27 15.06 19.49
C LEU A 19 0.64 16.24 20.25
N MET A 20 -0.57 16.05 20.75
CA MET A 20 -1.30 17.08 21.51
C MET A 20 -0.91 17.15 22.99
N CYS A 21 -0.27 16.13 23.55
CA CYS A 21 -0.05 16.01 24.99
C CYS A 21 1.42 15.98 25.42
N LEU A 22 2.33 15.55 24.55
CA LEU A 22 3.73 15.28 24.88
C LEU A 22 4.68 15.90 23.85
N PRO A 23 5.87 16.37 24.28
CA PRO A 23 6.91 16.84 23.37
C PRO A 23 7.67 15.68 22.71
N GLU A 24 7.79 14.53 23.38
CA GLU A 24 8.37 13.31 22.82
C GLU A 24 7.37 12.62 21.89
N ASN A 25 7.69 12.65 20.58
CA ASN A 25 6.83 12.16 19.52
C ASN A 25 7.52 11.06 18.71
N TYR A 26 6.72 10.15 18.16
CA TYR A 26 7.19 8.97 17.44
C TYR A 26 6.56 8.85 16.05
N GLN A 27 7.32 8.27 15.13
CA GLN A 27 6.81 7.90 13.81
C GLN A 27 5.83 6.73 13.90
N MET A 28 4.91 6.60 12.95
CA MET A 28 3.89 5.54 12.95
C MET A 28 4.50 4.13 12.96
N LYS A 29 5.68 3.93 12.37
CA LYS A 29 6.43 2.66 12.41
C LYS A 29 6.61 2.14 13.86
N TYR A 30 6.87 3.05 14.79
CA TYR A 30 7.14 2.72 16.18
C TYR A 30 5.87 2.31 16.93
N TYR A 31 4.72 2.94 16.61
CA TYR A 31 3.41 2.53 17.12
C TYR A 31 3.01 1.14 16.63
N PHE A 32 3.24 0.85 15.35
CA PHE A 32 3.02 -0.48 14.79
C PHE A 32 3.89 -1.53 15.46
N TYR A 33 5.19 -1.26 15.65
CA TYR A 33 6.10 -2.18 16.36
C TYR A 33 5.54 -2.57 17.73
N HIS A 34 5.07 -1.62 18.54
CA HIS A 34 4.49 -1.94 19.86
C HIS A 34 3.24 -2.82 19.78
N LEU A 35 2.27 -2.46 18.93
CA LEU A 35 1.01 -3.19 18.84
C LEU A 35 1.14 -4.56 18.15
N LEU A 36 2.12 -4.72 17.26
CA LEU A 36 2.35 -5.99 16.57
C LEU A 36 3.23 -6.94 17.40
N SER A 37 4.18 -6.42 18.19
CA SER A 37 5.02 -7.23 19.09
C SER A 37 4.31 -7.59 20.39
N TRP A 38 3.59 -6.64 21.01
CA TRP A 38 2.89 -6.86 22.29
C TRP A 38 1.45 -6.32 22.28
N PRO A 39 0.55 -6.93 21.47
CA PRO A 39 -0.81 -6.43 21.27
C PRO A 39 -1.63 -6.30 22.56
N GLN A 40 -1.34 -7.08 23.59
CA GLN A 40 -2.09 -7.11 24.85
C GLN A 40 -1.71 -5.97 25.82
N LEU A 41 -0.60 -5.26 25.60
CA LEU A 41 -0.03 -4.36 26.61
C LEU A 41 -0.49 -2.91 26.50
N SER A 42 -0.91 -2.49 25.31
CA SER A 42 -1.31 -1.09 25.06
C SER A 42 -2.82 -0.93 25.22
N TYR A 43 -3.25 0.13 25.91
CA TYR A 43 -4.66 0.40 26.20
C TYR A 43 -5.04 1.83 25.82
N VAL A 44 -6.30 2.01 25.45
CA VAL A 44 -6.88 3.31 25.12
C VAL A 44 -8.09 3.63 26.00
N ALA A 45 -8.28 4.91 26.28
CA ALA A 45 -9.46 5.46 26.90
C ALA A 45 -10.22 6.29 25.86
N GLU A 46 -11.47 5.93 25.58
CA GLU A 46 -12.33 6.60 24.59
C GLU A 46 -13.60 7.19 25.21
N ASP A 47 -14.08 8.29 24.61
CA ASP A 47 -15.36 8.90 24.95
C ASP A 47 -16.47 8.49 23.96
N HIS A 48 -17.51 7.84 24.48
CA HIS A 48 -18.67 7.41 23.68
C HIS A 48 -19.55 8.57 23.20
N LYS A 49 -19.47 9.76 23.80
CA LYS A 49 -20.33 10.90 23.42
C LYS A 49 -19.95 11.54 22.08
N ALA A 50 -18.76 11.28 21.57
CA ALA A 50 -18.26 11.86 20.31
C ALA A 50 -18.59 11.02 19.06
N SER A 51 -19.51 10.05 19.16
CA SER A 51 -19.88 9.08 18.10
C SER A 51 -20.61 9.72 16.91
N ARG A 52 -19.88 10.48 16.11
CA ARG A 52 -20.14 10.71 14.68
C ARG A 52 -19.09 10.02 13.78
N MET A 53 -18.15 9.30 14.39
CA MET A 53 -17.09 8.53 13.72
C MET A 53 -17.16 7.08 14.22
N ALA A 54 -16.88 6.12 13.34
CA ALA A 54 -16.95 4.68 13.62
C ALA A 54 -15.95 4.20 14.71
N CYS A 55 -14.89 4.98 14.97
CA CYS A 55 -13.98 4.79 16.10
C CYS A 55 -14.21 5.89 17.15
N GLY A 56 -14.31 5.50 18.43
CA GLY A 56 -14.49 6.44 19.54
C GLY A 56 -13.36 7.47 19.63
N ASN A 57 -13.65 8.69 20.12
CA ASN A 57 -12.61 9.71 20.28
C ASN A 57 -11.67 9.30 21.41
N ILE A 58 -10.40 8.99 21.07
CA ILE A 58 -9.38 8.65 22.06
C ILE A 58 -9.03 9.89 22.89
N VAL A 59 -9.25 9.79 24.19
CA VAL A 59 -9.00 10.85 25.18
C VAL A 59 -7.77 10.59 26.05
N GLY A 60 -7.28 9.35 26.05
CA GLY A 60 -6.00 8.98 26.66
C GLY A 60 -5.56 7.60 26.20
N TYR A 61 -4.28 7.29 26.38
CA TYR A 61 -3.70 6.02 25.98
C TYR A 61 -2.46 5.69 26.83
N VAL A 62 -2.10 4.42 26.85
CA VAL A 62 -0.81 3.90 27.30
C VAL A 62 -0.23 3.01 26.21
N LEU A 63 1.02 3.28 25.85
CA LEU A 63 1.83 2.50 24.92
C LEU A 63 2.94 1.83 25.73
N ALA A 64 2.99 0.51 25.66
CA ALA A 64 3.90 -0.29 26.49
C ALA A 64 4.48 -1.47 25.71
N LYS A 65 5.65 -1.92 26.15
CA LYS A 65 6.40 -3.05 25.59
C LYS A 65 6.97 -3.94 26.70
N MET A 66 7.50 -5.10 26.32
CA MET A 66 8.45 -5.84 27.16
C MET A 66 9.87 -5.42 26.79
N GLU A 67 10.79 -5.40 27.76
CA GLU A 67 12.21 -5.33 27.41
C GLU A 67 12.70 -6.70 26.91
N GLU A 68 13.54 -6.67 25.89
CA GLU A 68 13.95 -7.85 25.11
C GLU A 68 15.35 -8.38 25.52
N ASP A 69 16.00 -7.77 26.51
CA ASP A 69 17.32 -8.21 26.95
C ASP A 69 17.22 -9.55 27.70
N PRO A 70 17.79 -10.66 27.15
CA PRO A 70 17.70 -11.97 27.79
C PRO A 70 18.54 -12.10 29.06
N GLU A 71 19.48 -11.17 29.31
CA GLU A 71 20.28 -11.14 30.54
C GLU A 71 19.52 -10.50 31.72
N GLU A 72 18.48 -9.71 31.44
CA GLU A 72 17.65 -9.09 32.46
C GLU A 72 16.42 -9.94 32.82
N GLU A 73 15.91 -9.77 34.04
CA GLU A 73 14.65 -10.42 34.42
C GLU A 73 13.49 -9.86 33.55
N PRO A 74 12.54 -10.71 33.12
CA PRO A 74 11.41 -10.28 32.31
C PRO A 74 10.66 -9.12 32.96
N HIS A 75 10.62 -7.99 32.26
CA HIS A 75 10.00 -6.78 32.77
C HIS A 75 9.40 -5.92 31.66
N GLY A 76 8.35 -5.18 32.01
CA GLY A 76 7.69 -4.28 31.08
C GLY A 76 8.33 -2.90 31.07
N HIS A 77 8.14 -2.16 29.99
CA HIS A 77 8.50 -0.76 29.87
C HIS A 77 7.32 0.08 29.38
N ILE A 78 7.10 1.24 30.02
CA ILE A 78 6.10 2.21 29.57
C ILE A 78 6.76 3.23 28.66
N THR A 79 6.53 3.04 27.35
CA THR A 79 7.05 3.93 26.31
C THR A 79 6.37 5.28 26.33
N SER A 80 5.04 5.31 26.48
CA SER A 80 4.30 6.58 26.45
C SER A 80 2.97 6.47 27.18
N LEU A 81 2.62 7.51 27.95
CA LEU A 81 1.34 7.61 28.66
C LEU A 81 0.84 9.05 28.55
N ALA A 82 -0.36 9.23 28.00
CA ALA A 82 -0.96 10.55 27.90
C ALA A 82 -2.47 10.54 28.10
N VAL A 83 -2.98 11.61 28.70
CA VAL A 83 -4.41 11.91 28.81
C VAL A 83 -4.63 13.37 28.43
N LYS A 84 -5.54 13.62 27.48
CA LYS A 84 -5.92 14.97 27.03
C LYS A 84 -6.30 15.84 28.23
N ARG A 85 -5.87 17.10 28.23
CA ARG A 85 -6.00 18.01 29.37
C ARG A 85 -7.43 18.11 29.92
N SER A 86 -8.43 18.12 29.03
CA SER A 86 -9.85 18.17 29.35
C SER A 86 -10.39 16.92 30.09
N TYR A 87 -9.68 15.80 30.03
CA TYR A 87 -10.07 14.51 30.63
C TYR A 87 -9.13 14.08 31.78
N ARG A 88 -8.25 14.97 32.24
CA ARG A 88 -7.37 14.71 33.40
C ARG A 88 -8.18 14.74 34.71
N ARG A 89 -7.58 14.22 35.78
CA ARG A 89 -8.18 14.11 37.13
C ARG A 89 -9.43 13.20 37.23
N LEU A 90 -9.68 12.38 36.21
CA LEU A 90 -10.72 11.34 36.20
C LEU A 90 -10.19 9.93 36.54
N GLY A 91 -8.94 9.83 36.98
CA GLY A 91 -8.28 8.54 37.28
C GLY A 91 -7.94 7.68 36.06
N LEU A 92 -8.08 8.21 34.82
CA LEU A 92 -7.86 7.44 33.59
C LEU A 92 -6.43 6.89 33.47
N ALA A 93 -5.42 7.72 33.77
CA ALA A 93 -4.02 7.31 33.68
C ALA A 93 -3.71 6.13 34.63
N GLN A 94 -4.27 6.15 35.84
CA GLN A 94 -4.12 5.04 36.78
C GLN A 94 -4.75 3.76 36.23
N LYS A 95 -6.01 3.85 35.77
CA LYS A 95 -6.72 2.68 35.23
C LYS A 95 -6.04 2.09 34.00
N LEU A 96 -5.53 2.93 33.10
CA LEU A 96 -4.75 2.49 31.92
C LEU A 96 -3.49 1.72 32.37
N MET A 97 -2.72 2.30 33.30
CA MET A 97 -1.50 1.67 33.82
C MET A 97 -1.77 0.36 34.56
N ASP A 98 -2.85 0.27 35.32
CA ASP A 98 -3.20 -0.96 36.05
C ASP A 98 -3.64 -2.08 35.09
N GLN A 99 -4.34 -1.76 33.99
CA GLN A 99 -4.67 -2.74 32.94
C GLN A 99 -3.42 -3.23 32.21
N THR A 100 -2.50 -2.33 31.84
CA THR A 100 -1.21 -2.68 31.24
C THR A 100 -0.38 -3.56 32.17
N ALA A 101 -0.27 -3.19 33.45
CA ALA A 101 0.48 -3.96 34.45
C ALA A 101 -0.08 -5.37 34.63
N ARG A 102 -1.41 -5.50 34.65
CA ARG A 102 -2.08 -6.81 34.70
C ARG A 102 -1.75 -7.66 33.47
N ALA A 103 -1.86 -7.08 32.26
CA ALA A 103 -1.55 -7.78 31.02
C ALA A 103 -0.07 -8.24 30.95
N MET A 104 0.86 -7.43 31.46
CA MET A 104 2.28 -7.79 31.56
C MET A 104 2.51 -9.03 32.45
N ILE A 105 1.77 -9.16 33.55
CA ILE A 105 1.85 -10.31 34.46
C ILE A 105 1.21 -11.55 33.82
N GLU A 106 -0.03 -11.41 33.36
CA GLU A 106 -0.85 -12.52 32.84
C GLU A 106 -0.27 -13.13 31.55
N THR A 107 0.43 -12.33 30.74
CA THR A 107 0.91 -12.77 29.42
C THR A 107 2.41 -13.08 29.43
N PHE A 108 3.22 -12.31 30.17
CA PHE A 108 4.68 -12.33 30.04
C PHE A 108 5.45 -12.55 31.36
N ASN A 109 4.77 -12.82 32.48
CA ASN A 109 5.41 -12.98 33.80
C ASN A 109 6.31 -11.79 34.19
N ALA A 110 5.96 -10.58 33.77
CA ALA A 110 6.78 -9.39 34.04
C ALA A 110 6.90 -9.12 35.55
N ARG A 111 8.12 -9.17 36.11
CA ARG A 111 8.34 -9.03 37.57
C ARG A 111 8.29 -7.59 38.04
N PHE A 112 8.64 -6.65 37.16
CA PHE A 112 8.50 -5.23 37.38
C PHE A 112 8.14 -4.51 36.09
N VAL A 113 7.79 -3.23 36.21
CA VAL A 113 7.62 -2.33 35.07
C VAL A 113 8.47 -1.08 35.28
N SER A 114 9.16 -0.63 34.23
CA SER A 114 10.06 0.52 34.22
C SER A 114 9.51 1.66 33.34
N LEU A 115 9.95 2.89 33.62
CA LEU A 115 9.67 4.08 32.80
C LEU A 115 10.68 5.20 33.09
N HIS A 116 10.72 6.18 32.18
CA HIS A 116 11.46 7.42 32.35
C HIS A 116 10.51 8.61 32.54
N VAL A 117 10.86 9.53 33.44
CA VAL A 117 10.10 10.76 33.66
C VAL A 117 11.02 11.96 33.89
N ARG A 118 10.73 13.07 33.22
CA ARG A 118 11.38 14.38 33.42
C ARG A 118 11.36 14.77 34.90
N VAL A 119 12.51 15.22 35.41
CA VAL A 119 12.65 15.70 36.80
C VAL A 119 11.72 16.88 37.09
N SER A 120 11.45 17.73 36.09
CA SER A 120 10.55 18.88 36.21
C SER A 120 9.06 18.51 36.20
N ASN A 121 8.66 17.31 35.76
CA ASN A 121 7.25 16.95 35.56
C ASN A 121 6.54 16.53 36.86
N ARG A 122 6.20 17.52 37.69
CA ARG A 122 5.55 17.32 39.00
C ARG A 122 4.25 16.53 38.95
N ALA A 123 3.46 16.67 37.88
CA ALA A 123 2.19 15.97 37.74
C ALA A 123 2.39 14.46 37.52
N ALA A 124 3.31 14.09 36.62
CA ALA A 124 3.67 12.70 36.39
C ALA A 124 4.36 12.09 37.60
N LEU A 125 5.27 12.81 38.27
CA LEU A 125 5.91 12.35 39.49
C LEU A 125 4.91 12.03 40.61
N ASN A 126 3.90 12.87 40.81
CA ASN A 126 2.83 12.60 41.77
C ASN A 126 2.00 11.36 41.39
N LEU A 127 1.70 11.18 40.10
CA LEU A 127 1.01 9.99 39.60
C LEU A 127 1.85 8.72 39.86
N TYR A 128 3.09 8.68 39.37
CA TYR A 128 3.94 7.49 39.45
C TYR A 128 4.32 7.15 40.89
N LYS A 129 4.80 8.12 41.68
CA LYS A 129 5.27 7.86 43.04
C LYS A 129 4.13 7.62 44.03
N ASN A 130 3.15 8.51 44.08
CA ASN A 130 2.16 8.50 45.15
C ASN A 130 0.97 7.57 44.84
N THR A 131 0.53 7.55 43.58
CA THR A 131 -0.66 6.78 43.17
C THR A 131 -0.28 5.36 42.74
N LEU A 132 0.69 5.23 41.83
CA LEU A 132 1.07 3.95 41.24
C LEU A 132 2.24 3.24 41.96
N LYS A 133 2.78 3.84 43.02
CA LYS A 133 3.83 3.27 43.88
C LYS A 133 5.11 2.87 43.13
N PHE A 134 5.50 3.66 42.13
CA PHE A 134 6.83 3.57 41.52
C PHE A 134 7.88 4.17 42.45
N ASN A 135 9.05 3.54 42.48
CA ASN A 135 10.24 4.03 43.17
C ASN A 135 11.25 4.54 42.14
N VAL A 136 11.99 5.59 42.49
CA VAL A 136 13.14 6.05 41.68
C VAL A 136 14.27 5.06 41.88
N ASN A 137 14.75 4.48 40.78
CA ASN A 137 15.87 3.54 40.76
C ASN A 137 17.18 4.25 40.46
N ASP A 138 17.18 5.13 39.45
CA ASP A 138 18.37 5.87 39.04
C ASP A 138 18.01 7.25 38.44
N VAL A 139 19.03 8.08 38.23
CA VAL A 139 18.93 9.37 37.54
C VAL A 139 19.80 9.33 36.29
N GLU A 140 19.18 9.45 35.13
CA GLU A 140 19.85 9.46 33.83
C GLU A 140 20.17 10.91 33.42
N PRO A 141 21.46 11.32 33.42
CA PRO A 141 21.83 12.69 33.10
C PRO A 141 21.67 12.98 31.61
N LYS A 142 21.09 14.15 31.26
CA LYS A 142 20.87 14.61 29.87
C LYS A 142 20.15 13.59 28.98
N TYR A 143 19.20 12.86 29.57
CA TYR A 143 18.42 11.83 28.86
C TYR A 143 17.57 12.41 27.72
N TYR A 144 16.96 13.58 27.94
CA TYR A 144 16.10 14.21 26.93
C TYR A 144 16.90 15.09 25.97
N ALA A 145 16.36 15.31 24.75
CA ALA A 145 17.04 16.04 23.68
C ALA A 145 17.37 17.51 24.03
N ASP A 146 16.58 18.12 24.91
CA ASP A 146 16.79 19.47 25.47
C ASP A 146 17.81 19.49 26.61
N GLY A 147 18.41 18.34 26.94
CA GLY A 147 19.43 18.20 27.97
C GLY A 147 18.87 18.03 29.39
N GLU A 148 17.54 17.89 29.56
CA GLU A 148 16.95 17.61 30.87
C GLU A 148 17.25 16.16 31.31
N ASP A 149 17.52 16.00 32.60
CA ASP A 149 17.71 14.70 33.25
C ASP A 149 16.38 13.93 33.37
N ALA A 150 16.45 12.61 33.45
CA ALA A 150 15.29 11.74 33.68
C ALA A 150 15.45 10.92 34.97
N PHE A 151 14.35 10.72 35.69
CA PHE A 151 14.28 9.66 36.69
C PHE A 151 13.90 8.34 36.02
N ALA A 152 14.76 7.32 36.16
CA ALA A 152 14.42 5.95 35.84
C ALA A 152 13.62 5.36 37.02
N MET A 153 12.34 5.07 36.80
CA MET A 153 11.44 4.59 37.85
C MET A 153 11.06 3.12 37.64
N LYS A 154 10.90 2.36 38.72
CA LYS A 154 10.47 0.96 38.71
C LYS A 154 9.30 0.72 39.67
N ARG A 155 8.33 -0.11 39.26
CA ARG A 155 7.24 -0.63 40.11
C ARG A 155 7.32 -2.16 40.12
N CYS A 156 7.40 -2.74 41.32
CA CYS A 156 7.39 -4.19 41.49
C CYS A 156 5.99 -4.76 41.21
N LEU A 157 5.89 -5.72 40.30
CA LEU A 157 4.63 -6.36 39.90
C LEU A 157 4.33 -7.62 40.71
N LEU A 158 5.30 -8.18 41.44
CA LEU A 158 5.07 -9.32 42.36
C LEU A 158 4.05 -8.99 43.46
N ASN A 159 4.24 -7.84 44.13
CA ASN A 159 3.32 -7.40 45.18
C ASN A 159 1.95 -7.02 44.60
N PHE A 160 1.96 -6.35 43.44
CA PHE A 160 0.72 -5.99 42.74
C PHE A 160 -0.10 -7.22 42.36
N ALA A 161 0.55 -8.30 41.88
CA ALA A 161 -0.11 -9.56 41.55
C ALA A 161 -0.73 -10.21 42.79
N ARG A 162 0.00 -10.25 43.91
CA ARG A 162 -0.49 -10.81 45.19
C ARG A 162 -1.67 -10.03 45.75
N GLU A 163 -1.58 -8.70 45.77
CA GLU A 163 -2.61 -7.82 46.32
C GLU A 163 -3.91 -7.85 45.52
N ASN A 164 -3.82 -8.04 44.20
CA ASN A 164 -4.98 -8.02 43.29
C ASN A 164 -5.43 -9.41 42.84
N GLY A 165 -4.83 -10.49 43.37
CA GLY A 165 -5.18 -11.86 43.01
C GLY A 165 -5.01 -12.16 41.52
N ILE A 166 -3.96 -11.65 40.90
CA ILE A 166 -3.68 -11.82 39.46
C ILE A 166 -2.89 -13.11 39.25
N THR A 167 -3.38 -13.97 38.36
CA THR A 167 -2.71 -15.22 38.00
C THR A 167 -1.69 -14.96 36.88
N PRO A 168 -0.38 -15.13 37.13
CA PRO A 168 0.65 -15.00 36.09
C PRO A 168 0.60 -16.14 35.07
N ALA A 169 1.24 -15.97 33.92
CA ALA A 169 1.33 -17.00 32.87
C ALA A 169 1.98 -18.31 33.37
N ASN A 170 3.01 -18.19 34.22
CA ASN A 170 3.64 -19.31 34.91
C ASN A 170 3.87 -18.94 36.39
N ALA A 171 3.00 -19.42 37.29
CA ALA A 171 3.05 -19.08 38.70
C ALA A 171 4.30 -19.58 39.42
N ASP A 172 4.78 -20.77 39.07
CA ASP A 172 5.94 -21.38 39.72
C ASP A 172 7.21 -20.58 39.41
N GLU A 173 7.36 -20.14 38.16
CA GLU A 173 8.49 -19.32 37.72
C GLU A 173 8.39 -17.87 38.21
N PHE A 174 7.20 -17.27 38.14
CA PHE A 174 6.98 -15.87 38.50
C PHE A 174 7.27 -15.60 39.99
N PHE A 175 6.85 -16.52 40.87
CA PHE A 175 7.07 -16.39 42.31
C PHE A 175 8.38 -17.03 42.81
N ALA A 176 9.19 -17.62 41.93
CA ALA A 176 10.50 -18.16 42.29
C ALA A 176 11.49 -17.06 42.74
N ALA A 177 12.47 -17.45 43.56
CA ALA A 177 13.55 -16.55 43.94
C ALA A 177 14.45 -16.21 42.73
N PRO A 178 15.02 -14.98 42.64
CA PRO A 178 15.98 -14.62 41.60
C PRO A 178 17.11 -15.66 41.53
N LYS A 179 17.48 -16.11 40.33
CA LYS A 179 18.68 -16.94 40.15
C LYS A 179 19.88 -16.05 40.46
N THR A 180 20.61 -16.33 41.54
CA THR A 180 21.84 -15.61 41.90
C THR A 180 22.89 -15.83 40.81
N VAL A 181 23.13 -14.82 39.98
CA VAL A 181 24.33 -14.78 39.13
C VAL A 181 25.50 -14.42 40.04
N ASP A 182 26.45 -15.34 40.13
CA ASP A 182 27.63 -15.23 40.99
C ASP A 182 28.49 -14.01 40.60
N GLY A 183 29.02 -13.33 41.61
CA GLY A 183 29.55 -11.98 41.52
C GLY A 183 30.88 -11.85 40.79
N GLY A 184 30.90 -11.09 39.70
CA GLY A 184 32.10 -10.48 39.13
C GLY A 184 32.19 -9.00 39.53
N LYS A 185 33.16 -8.66 40.39
CA LYS A 185 33.46 -7.28 40.82
C LYS A 185 33.56 -6.31 39.63
N LYS A 186 32.63 -5.34 39.52
CA LYS A 186 32.86 -4.14 38.70
C LYS A 186 33.91 -3.27 39.41
N GLN A 187 35.16 -3.40 38.95
CA GLN A 187 36.24 -2.49 39.30
C GLN A 187 35.93 -1.11 38.72
N ARG A 188 36.01 -0.10 39.59
CA ARG A 188 36.00 1.32 39.26
C ARG A 188 37.17 1.61 38.32
N ALA A 189 36.91 1.83 37.04
CA ALA A 189 37.89 2.33 36.09
C ALA A 189 37.64 3.82 35.85
N GLU A 190 38.70 4.60 36.01
CA GLU A 190 38.75 6.05 35.85
C GLU A 190 38.45 6.48 34.40
N MET A 191 37.89 7.68 34.26
CA MET A 191 37.64 8.34 32.97
C MET A 191 38.95 8.62 32.22
N PRO A 192 38.96 8.51 30.89
CA PRO A 192 39.67 9.45 30.03
C PRO A 192 38.73 10.59 29.63
N SER A 193 39.25 11.82 29.68
CA SER A 193 38.63 13.03 29.17
C SER A 193 38.63 13.08 27.64
N ASP A 194 37.64 13.80 27.10
CA ASP A 194 37.55 14.40 25.77
C ASP A 194 37.56 13.48 24.54
N GLY A 195 36.37 13.35 23.94
CA GLY A 195 36.15 12.87 22.58
C GLY A 195 34.66 12.88 22.28
N ASP A 196 34.22 13.71 21.33
CA ASP A 196 32.85 13.77 20.82
C ASP A 196 32.35 12.38 20.41
N HIS A 197 31.45 11.79 21.19
CA HIS A 197 30.72 10.58 20.82
C HIS A 197 29.52 10.97 19.94
N ASP A 198 29.62 10.61 18.66
CA ASP A 198 28.60 10.82 17.64
C ASP A 198 27.34 9.97 17.95
N LYS A 199 26.20 10.65 18.13
CA LYS A 199 24.89 10.08 18.49
C LYS A 199 24.23 9.30 17.34
N SER A 200 24.87 9.23 16.16
CA SER A 200 24.39 8.48 14.99
C SER A 200 24.49 6.96 15.16
N LEU A 201 25.48 6.48 15.91
CA LEU A 201 25.80 5.04 16.03
C LEU A 201 24.84 4.28 16.97
N ASP A 202 24.28 4.94 17.98
CA ASP A 202 23.32 4.32 18.90
C ASP A 202 21.92 4.19 18.28
N VAL A 203 21.58 5.05 17.32
CA VAL A 203 20.34 4.95 16.54
C VAL A 203 20.43 3.78 15.55
N GLU A 204 21.56 3.63 14.85
CA GLU A 204 21.77 2.50 13.92
C GLU A 204 21.83 1.15 14.65
N ARG A 205 22.42 1.09 15.85
CA ARG A 205 22.49 -0.14 16.65
C ARG A 205 21.10 -0.57 17.16
N ASN A 206 20.24 0.38 17.49
CA ASN A 206 18.86 0.10 17.87
C ASN A 206 18.01 -0.31 16.67
N GLU A 207 18.17 0.33 15.50
CA GLU A 207 17.47 -0.05 14.27
C GLU A 207 17.87 -1.46 13.77
N ALA A 208 19.13 -1.86 13.94
CA ALA A 208 19.61 -3.20 13.59
C ALA A 208 18.98 -4.29 14.48
N LYS A 209 18.89 -4.04 15.80
CA LYS A 209 18.21 -4.94 16.74
C LYS A 209 16.70 -5.01 16.48
N GLU A 210 16.07 -3.87 16.15
CA GLU A 210 14.65 -3.78 15.80
C GLU A 210 14.32 -4.58 14.53
N GLN A 211 15.18 -4.54 13.51
CA GLN A 211 15.03 -5.32 12.27
C GLN A 211 15.17 -6.83 12.51
N GLU A 212 15.97 -7.24 13.48
CA GLU A 212 16.19 -8.65 13.81
C GLU A 212 15.03 -9.22 14.63
N ALA A 213 14.50 -8.47 15.60
CA ALA A 213 13.30 -8.84 16.35
C ALA A 213 12.06 -8.97 15.44
N VAL A 214 11.87 -8.04 14.50
CA VAL A 214 10.77 -8.11 13.51
C VAL A 214 10.89 -9.34 12.61
N ARG A 215 12.11 -9.72 12.20
CA ARG A 215 12.34 -10.95 11.42
C ARG A 215 11.98 -12.21 12.19
N GLN A 216 12.30 -12.26 13.47
CA GLN A 216 11.98 -13.41 14.33
C GLN A 216 10.47 -13.54 14.54
N GLY A 217 9.76 -12.44 14.81
CA GLY A 217 8.29 -12.46 14.93
C GLY A 217 7.57 -12.89 13.65
N ILE A 218 8.06 -12.48 12.47
CA ILE A 218 7.52 -12.93 11.18
C ILE A 218 7.75 -14.45 10.97
N ALA A 219 8.91 -14.96 11.41
CA ALA A 219 9.21 -16.40 11.31
C ALA A 219 8.28 -17.24 12.20
N GLU A 220 8.00 -16.80 13.44
CA GLU A 220 7.07 -17.47 14.34
C GLU A 220 5.62 -17.46 13.82
N LEU A 221 5.14 -16.31 13.31
CA LEU A 221 3.83 -16.21 12.67
C LEU A 221 3.69 -17.13 11.44
N THR A 222 4.78 -17.30 10.69
CA THR A 222 4.82 -18.21 9.54
C THR A 222 4.74 -19.68 9.98
N GLN A 223 5.41 -20.05 11.08
CA GLN A 223 5.30 -21.39 11.66
C GLN A 223 3.89 -21.67 12.20
N LEU A 224 3.27 -20.69 12.84
CA LEU A 224 1.90 -20.81 13.37
C LEU A 224 0.86 -20.96 12.24
N SER A 225 1.04 -20.21 11.14
CA SER A 225 0.24 -20.32 9.92
C SER A 225 0.36 -21.72 9.29
N ASN A 226 1.57 -22.27 9.21
CA ASN A 226 1.82 -23.61 8.68
C ASN A 226 1.23 -24.72 9.56
N ALA A 227 1.27 -24.55 10.89
CA ALA A 227 0.64 -25.49 11.83
C ALA A 227 -0.91 -25.46 11.74
N LEU A 228 -1.51 -24.28 11.51
CA LEU A 228 -2.95 -24.14 11.29
C LEU A 228 -3.40 -24.77 9.96
N ASN A 229 -2.59 -24.65 8.91
CA ASN A 229 -2.87 -25.29 7.61
C ASN A 229 -2.79 -26.82 7.68
N GLN A 230 -1.86 -27.40 8.45
CA GLN A 230 -1.80 -28.85 8.66
C GLN A 230 -2.98 -29.40 9.48
N LYS A 231 -3.56 -28.59 10.37
CA LYS A 231 -4.72 -29.01 11.16
C LYS A 231 -6.03 -28.95 10.36
N SER A 232 -6.10 -28.07 9.36
CA SER A 232 -7.23 -27.96 8.41
C SER A 232 -7.27 -29.14 7.42
N SER A 233 -6.12 -29.69 7.04
CA SER A 233 -6.02 -30.81 6.10
C SER A 233 -6.40 -32.19 6.67
N ASN A 234 -6.59 -32.33 7.99
CA ASN A 234 -6.93 -33.60 8.64
C ASN A 234 -8.43 -33.76 8.97
N VAL A 235 -9.30 -32.83 8.55
CA VAL A 235 -10.76 -32.87 8.84
C VAL A 235 -11.60 -33.24 7.60
N SER A 236 -10.99 -33.43 6.43
CA SER A 236 -11.72 -33.64 5.16
C SER A 236 -11.75 -35.10 4.67
N SER A 237 -11.71 -36.09 5.55
CA SER A 237 -11.87 -37.52 5.19
C SER A 237 -12.83 -38.23 6.13
N ASP A 238 -14.12 -37.94 6.01
CA ASP A 238 -15.21 -38.91 6.26
C ASP A 238 -16.57 -38.30 5.89
N SER A 239 -17.15 -38.72 4.75
CA SER A 239 -18.57 -39.11 4.60
C SER A 239 -19.00 -39.24 3.13
N GLN A 240 -19.70 -40.34 2.84
CA GLN A 240 -20.20 -40.80 1.54
C GLN A 240 -21.43 -40.01 1.03
N PRO A 241 -21.79 -40.09 -0.27
CA PRO A 241 -22.99 -39.46 -0.82
C PRO A 241 -24.22 -40.38 -0.71
N LEU A 242 -25.35 -39.82 -0.29
CA LEU A 242 -26.67 -40.43 -0.42
C LEU A 242 -27.60 -39.50 -1.18
N SER A 243 -28.12 -40.02 -2.29
CA SER A 243 -29.22 -39.49 -3.07
C SER A 243 -30.53 -39.59 -2.29
N GLU A 244 -31.38 -38.55 -2.34
CA GLU A 244 -32.83 -38.75 -2.43
C GLU A 244 -33.57 -37.49 -2.90
N SER A 245 -34.48 -37.71 -3.84
CA SER A 245 -35.49 -36.80 -4.35
C SER A 245 -36.61 -36.59 -3.33
N THR A 246 -37.11 -35.37 -3.15
CA THR A 246 -38.54 -35.16 -2.83
C THR A 246 -39.03 -33.81 -3.36
N SER A 247 -40.00 -33.90 -4.26
CA SER A 247 -40.85 -32.84 -4.80
C SER A 247 -41.89 -32.32 -3.80
N LEU A 248 -42.33 -31.06 -3.95
CA LEU A 248 -43.72 -30.55 -3.78
C LEU A 248 -43.69 -29.00 -3.94
N LYS A 249 -44.02 -28.43 -5.11
CA LYS A 249 -45.34 -28.01 -5.65
C LYS A 249 -45.91 -26.67 -5.15
N PHE A 250 -46.03 -25.77 -6.14
CA PHE A 250 -47.14 -24.84 -6.46
C PHE A 250 -47.44 -23.58 -5.63
N GLY A 251 -47.58 -22.47 -6.37
CA GLY A 251 -48.33 -21.29 -5.95
C GLY A 251 -48.16 -20.09 -6.87
N ASN A 252 -48.72 -20.14 -8.08
CA ASN A 252 -48.90 -18.99 -8.96
C ASN A 252 -50.12 -18.17 -8.50
N SER A 253 -50.03 -16.84 -8.47
CA SER A 253 -51.21 -15.97 -8.58
C SER A 253 -50.84 -14.56 -9.09
N THR A 254 -51.19 -14.34 -10.35
CA THR A 254 -51.45 -13.03 -10.98
C THR A 254 -52.84 -12.53 -10.56
N SER A 255 -52.99 -11.23 -10.32
CA SER A 255 -54.26 -10.51 -10.53
C SER A 255 -54.02 -9.02 -10.72
N ALA A 256 -54.62 -8.49 -11.79
CA ALA A 256 -54.56 -7.11 -12.24
C ALA A 256 -55.78 -6.28 -11.76
N SER A 257 -55.71 -4.98 -12.09
CA SER A 257 -56.81 -4.05 -12.43
C SER A 257 -57.13 -2.94 -11.38
N PRO A 258 -57.88 -1.87 -11.77
CA PRO A 258 -57.31 -0.57 -12.18
C PRO A 258 -58.02 0.63 -11.49
N PHE A 259 -57.57 1.87 -11.71
CA PHE A 259 -58.42 3.02 -11.44
C PHE A 259 -58.05 4.24 -12.32
N GLU A 260 -59.00 4.65 -13.16
CA GLU A 260 -59.04 5.92 -13.90
C GLU A 260 -60.25 6.74 -13.43
N LEU A 261 -60.07 8.07 -13.40
CA LEU A 261 -60.97 9.21 -13.71
C LEU A 261 -60.50 10.41 -12.87
N SER A 262 -60.59 11.70 -13.22
CA SER A 262 -60.72 12.47 -14.48
C SER A 262 -60.77 13.96 -14.08
N ASP A 263 -60.27 14.81 -14.98
CA ASP A 263 -60.72 16.17 -15.32
C ASP A 263 -60.35 17.46 -14.52
N MET A 264 -59.82 18.39 -15.35
CA MET A 264 -60.21 19.80 -15.59
C MET A 264 -59.38 21.02 -15.11
N SER A 265 -58.88 21.70 -16.15
CA SER A 265 -58.85 23.17 -16.43
C SER A 265 -57.69 24.08 -15.97
N ASP A 266 -56.90 24.47 -16.99
CA ASP A 266 -56.67 25.84 -17.51
C ASP A 266 -55.83 26.87 -16.71
N SER A 267 -54.66 27.24 -17.26
CA SER A 267 -54.36 28.60 -17.78
C SER A 267 -52.86 28.93 -17.81
N GLY A 268 -52.40 29.58 -18.90
CA GLY A 268 -51.35 30.61 -18.82
C GLY A 268 -49.94 30.33 -19.39
N LYS A 269 -49.79 30.51 -20.72
CA LYS A 269 -48.63 31.08 -21.46
C LYS A 269 -47.26 31.24 -20.74
N SER A 270 -46.20 30.68 -21.33
CA SER A 270 -45.25 31.46 -22.17
C SER A 270 -44.21 30.57 -22.86
N ARG A 271 -43.98 30.83 -24.15
CA ARG A 271 -42.94 30.24 -24.99
C ARG A 271 -41.55 30.69 -24.53
N TYR A 272 -40.64 29.75 -24.36
CA TYR A 272 -39.24 29.91 -24.78
C TYR A 272 -38.84 28.67 -25.59
N VAL A 273 -38.22 28.94 -26.74
CA VAL A 273 -37.76 27.96 -27.72
C VAL A 273 -36.31 27.63 -27.41
N GLY A 274 -35.99 26.33 -27.39
CA GLY A 274 -34.68 25.80 -27.77
C GLY A 274 -33.71 25.51 -26.62
N GLU A 275 -33.70 24.26 -26.17
CA GLU A 275 -32.48 23.54 -25.84
C GLU A 275 -32.77 22.03 -25.91
N GLY A 276 -32.01 21.31 -26.74
CA GLY A 276 -32.13 19.88 -26.89
C GLY A 276 -31.75 19.19 -25.59
N ASN A 277 -32.63 18.31 -25.12
CA ASN A 277 -32.41 17.38 -24.01
C ASN A 277 -31.07 16.66 -24.20
N VAL A 278 -30.04 17.09 -23.48
CA VAL A 278 -28.88 16.25 -23.18
C VAL A 278 -29.31 15.39 -22.00
N ASP A 279 -29.39 14.08 -22.22
CA ASP A 279 -29.75 13.08 -21.22
C ASP A 279 -29.03 13.36 -19.89
N GLY A 280 -29.82 13.69 -18.87
CA GLY A 280 -29.37 13.73 -17.49
C GLY A 280 -28.94 12.32 -17.11
N SER A 281 -27.62 12.09 -17.01
CA SER A 281 -27.08 10.83 -16.54
C SER A 281 -27.57 10.56 -15.13
N VAL A 282 -28.46 9.58 -14.99
CA VAL A 282 -28.94 9.07 -13.71
C VAL A 282 -27.71 8.75 -12.83
N PRO A 283 -27.61 9.26 -11.60
CA PRO A 283 -26.47 8.96 -10.73
C PRO A 283 -26.44 7.45 -10.47
N GLU A 284 -25.34 6.80 -10.86
CA GLU A 284 -25.14 5.38 -10.59
C GLU A 284 -25.14 5.12 -9.09
N SER A 285 -26.02 4.23 -8.63
CA SER A 285 -26.07 3.81 -7.22
C SER A 285 -24.73 3.16 -6.83
N SER A 286 -24.20 3.50 -5.65
CA SER A 286 -22.93 2.95 -5.15
C SER A 286 -22.90 1.42 -5.09
N TYR A 287 -24.07 0.78 -4.97
CA TYR A 287 -24.21 -0.67 -5.05
C TYR A 287 -24.01 -1.21 -6.46
N VAL A 288 -24.54 -0.51 -7.48
CA VAL A 288 -24.34 -0.89 -8.89
C VAL A 288 -22.87 -0.74 -9.26
N LEU A 289 -22.24 0.35 -8.81
CA LEU A 289 -20.81 0.57 -9.00
C LEU A 289 -19.96 -0.52 -8.34
N PHE A 290 -20.30 -0.93 -7.11
CA PHE A 290 -19.59 -1.99 -6.40
C PHE A 290 -19.61 -3.30 -7.21
N PHE A 291 -20.78 -3.75 -7.66
CA PHE A 291 -20.89 -4.98 -8.45
C PHE A 291 -20.28 -4.86 -9.86
N GLN A 292 -20.29 -3.68 -10.47
CA GLN A 292 -19.61 -3.42 -11.74
C GLN A 292 -18.08 -3.48 -11.62
N VAL A 293 -17.51 -3.11 -10.46
CA VAL A 293 -16.06 -3.06 -10.23
C VAL A 293 -15.52 -4.41 -9.73
N VAL A 294 -16.25 -5.11 -8.85
CA VAL A 294 -15.76 -6.35 -8.21
C VAL A 294 -15.40 -7.45 -9.21
N PHE A 295 -16.26 -7.72 -10.20
CA PHE A 295 -16.03 -8.84 -11.11
C PHE A 295 -14.84 -8.62 -12.06
N PRO A 296 -14.69 -7.46 -12.72
CA PRO A 296 -13.50 -7.19 -13.51
C PRO A 296 -12.22 -7.11 -12.66
N PHE A 297 -12.29 -6.58 -11.43
CA PHE A 297 -11.14 -6.58 -10.52
C PHE A 297 -10.74 -7.99 -10.07
N ALA A 298 -11.70 -8.90 -9.87
CA ALA A 298 -11.39 -10.30 -9.58
C ALA A 298 -10.63 -10.96 -10.76
N ILE A 299 -11.05 -10.70 -12.00
CA ILE A 299 -10.34 -11.16 -13.21
C ILE A 299 -8.94 -10.54 -13.29
N ALA A 300 -8.80 -9.24 -13.00
CA ALA A 300 -7.50 -8.57 -12.91
C ALA A 300 -6.61 -9.19 -11.84
N GLY A 301 -7.14 -9.46 -10.65
CA GLY A 301 -6.46 -10.14 -9.55
C GLY A 301 -5.91 -11.51 -9.96
N ILE A 302 -6.74 -12.31 -10.61
CA ILE A 302 -6.32 -13.63 -11.14
C ILE A 302 -5.19 -13.47 -12.16
N GLY A 303 -5.31 -12.53 -13.10
CA GLY A 303 -4.25 -12.26 -14.09
C GLY A 303 -2.92 -11.84 -13.47
N MET A 304 -2.97 -11.04 -12.40
CA MET A 304 -1.76 -10.62 -11.67
C MET A 304 -1.14 -11.75 -10.86
N VAL A 305 -1.96 -12.65 -10.29
CA VAL A 305 -1.44 -13.89 -9.66
C VAL A 305 -0.75 -14.76 -10.70
N PHE A 306 -1.33 -14.92 -11.90
CA PHE A 306 -0.68 -15.61 -13.00
C PHE A 306 0.63 -14.94 -13.42
N ALA A 307 0.66 -13.61 -13.51
CA ALA A 307 1.89 -12.87 -13.79
C ALA A 307 2.96 -13.10 -12.69
N GLY A 308 2.56 -13.16 -11.42
CA GLY A 308 3.43 -13.53 -10.30
C GLY A 308 4.00 -14.94 -10.42
N ILE A 309 3.18 -15.91 -10.79
CA ILE A 309 3.63 -17.29 -11.06
C ILE A 309 4.58 -17.34 -12.26
N VAL A 310 4.31 -16.57 -13.31
CA VAL A 310 5.24 -16.46 -14.45
C VAL A 310 6.55 -15.85 -13.99
N LEU A 311 6.53 -14.78 -13.20
CA LEU A 311 7.75 -14.18 -12.62
C LEU A 311 8.54 -15.20 -11.79
N ASP A 312 7.85 -16.04 -11.00
CA ASP A 312 8.46 -17.12 -10.21
C ASP A 312 9.17 -18.17 -11.07
N ARG A 313 8.62 -18.46 -12.25
CA ARG A 313 9.25 -19.42 -13.18
C ARG A 313 10.41 -18.80 -13.93
N VAL A 314 10.24 -17.58 -14.43
CA VAL A 314 11.27 -16.91 -15.26
C VAL A 314 12.45 -16.40 -14.43
N GLN A 315 12.29 -16.13 -13.12
CA GLN A 315 13.43 -15.78 -12.26
C GLN A 315 14.51 -16.87 -12.19
N HIS A 316 14.15 -18.12 -12.51
CA HIS A 316 15.09 -19.24 -12.58
C HIS A 316 15.65 -19.48 -13.99
N TRP A 317 15.29 -18.67 -14.99
CA TRP A 317 15.82 -18.77 -16.34
C TRP A 317 17.20 -18.12 -16.44
N ARG A 318 17.98 -18.55 -17.45
CA ARG A 318 19.36 -18.08 -17.69
C ARG A 318 19.47 -16.55 -17.73
N LEU A 319 18.51 -15.86 -18.36
CA LEU A 319 18.46 -14.39 -18.39
C LEU A 319 18.56 -13.74 -17.00
N PHE A 320 17.74 -14.20 -16.05
CA PHE A 320 17.64 -13.59 -14.72
C PHE A 320 18.78 -14.02 -13.78
N ILE A 321 19.42 -15.16 -14.06
CA ILE A 321 20.57 -15.66 -13.32
C ILE A 321 21.87 -15.02 -13.80
N GLU A 322 22.08 -14.96 -15.13
CA GLU A 322 23.29 -14.39 -15.74
C GLU A 322 23.25 -12.85 -15.69
N VAL A 323 22.07 -12.24 -15.81
CA VAL A 323 21.87 -10.77 -15.80
C VAL A 323 20.81 -10.36 -14.77
N PRO A 324 21.15 -10.36 -13.46
CA PRO A 324 20.22 -10.04 -12.38
C PRO A 324 19.71 -8.58 -12.42
N GLU A 325 20.38 -7.68 -13.15
CA GLU A 325 19.93 -6.31 -13.39
C GLU A 325 18.59 -6.27 -14.13
N THR A 326 18.21 -7.36 -14.80
CA THR A 326 16.87 -7.54 -15.38
C THR A 326 15.77 -7.36 -14.32
N PHE A 327 16.01 -7.67 -13.05
CA PHE A 327 15.04 -7.42 -11.96
C PHE A 327 14.82 -5.93 -11.67
N ILE A 328 15.81 -5.07 -11.89
CA ILE A 328 15.64 -3.61 -11.81
C ILE A 328 14.67 -3.13 -12.89
N LEU A 329 14.77 -3.74 -14.07
CA LEU A 329 14.00 -3.38 -15.25
C LEU A 329 12.54 -3.86 -15.17
N VAL A 330 12.26 -4.98 -14.49
CA VAL A 330 10.91 -5.57 -14.40
C VAL A 330 9.86 -4.55 -13.90
N PRO A 331 10.02 -3.89 -12.74
CA PRO A 331 9.01 -2.91 -12.30
C PRO A 331 8.93 -1.69 -13.20
N ALA A 332 10.03 -1.27 -13.84
CA ALA A 332 10.01 -0.15 -14.79
C ALA A 332 9.15 -0.46 -16.02
N LEU A 333 9.27 -1.66 -16.59
CA LEU A 333 8.48 -2.11 -17.74
C LEU A 333 7.02 -2.40 -17.36
N LEU A 334 6.76 -2.96 -16.18
CA LEU A 334 5.39 -3.17 -15.70
C LEU A 334 4.70 -1.84 -15.36
N GLY A 335 5.43 -0.89 -14.78
CA GLY A 335 4.97 0.47 -14.57
C GLY A 335 4.69 1.20 -15.88
N LEU A 336 5.52 0.98 -16.91
CA LEU A 336 5.33 1.56 -18.24
C LEU A 336 3.95 1.21 -18.83
N LYS A 337 3.51 -0.05 -18.67
CA LYS A 337 2.16 -0.49 -19.03
C LYS A 337 1.10 0.31 -18.27
N GLY A 338 1.21 0.39 -16.94
CA GLY A 338 0.25 1.12 -16.11
C GLY A 338 0.06 2.57 -16.56
N ASN A 339 1.15 3.22 -16.98
CA ASN A 339 1.14 4.62 -17.38
C ASN A 339 0.68 4.84 -18.83
N LEU A 340 1.16 4.03 -19.79
CA LEU A 340 0.84 4.23 -21.21
C LEU A 340 -0.48 3.60 -21.62
N GLU A 341 -0.74 2.36 -21.22
CA GLU A 341 -1.93 1.62 -21.65
C GLU A 341 -3.18 2.11 -20.97
N MET A 342 -3.09 2.48 -19.69
CA MET A 342 -4.26 3.03 -19.00
C MET A 342 -4.60 4.43 -19.52
N THR A 343 -3.58 5.23 -19.88
CA THR A 343 -3.80 6.51 -20.56
C THR A 343 -4.45 6.30 -21.94
N LEU A 344 -4.03 5.29 -22.70
CA LEU A 344 -4.68 4.92 -23.96
C LEU A 344 -6.14 4.50 -23.74
N ALA A 345 -6.38 3.58 -22.80
CA ALA A 345 -7.71 3.06 -22.51
C ALA A 345 -8.67 4.21 -22.14
N SER A 346 -8.22 5.13 -21.28
CA SER A 346 -8.98 6.31 -20.91
C SER A 346 -9.27 7.23 -22.10
N ARG A 347 -8.28 7.49 -22.97
CA ARG A 347 -8.48 8.30 -24.19
C ARG A 347 -9.45 7.65 -25.15
N LEU A 348 -9.25 6.38 -25.49
CA LEU A 348 -10.13 5.63 -26.40
C LEU A 348 -11.55 5.51 -25.84
N SER A 349 -11.68 5.31 -24.53
CA SER A 349 -12.99 5.29 -23.87
C SER A 349 -13.69 6.64 -23.94
N THR A 350 -12.97 7.74 -23.70
CA THR A 350 -13.52 9.10 -23.84
C THR A 350 -14.00 9.34 -25.27
N PHE A 351 -13.20 8.96 -26.29
CA PHE A 351 -13.61 9.03 -27.69
C PHE A 351 -14.82 8.13 -28.02
N ALA A 352 -14.90 6.94 -27.42
CA ALA A 352 -16.03 6.04 -27.59
C ALA A 352 -17.32 6.65 -27.00
N ASN A 353 -17.22 7.26 -25.83
CA ASN A 353 -18.33 7.89 -25.13
C ASN A 353 -18.83 9.16 -25.83
N MET A 354 -17.94 9.91 -26.50
CA MET A 354 -18.29 11.07 -27.32
C MET A 354 -18.81 10.71 -28.73
N GLY A 355 -18.90 9.43 -29.08
CA GLY A 355 -19.37 8.98 -30.41
C GLY A 355 -18.35 9.17 -31.55
N HIS A 356 -17.13 9.65 -31.27
CA HIS A 356 -16.08 9.89 -32.26
C HIS A 356 -15.50 8.60 -32.88
N LEU A 357 -15.85 7.42 -32.35
CA LEU A 357 -15.45 6.09 -32.87
C LEU A 357 -16.51 5.41 -33.76
N ASP A 358 -17.66 6.05 -33.98
CA ASP A 358 -18.78 5.44 -34.71
C ASP A 358 -18.50 5.37 -36.22
N SER A 359 -17.77 6.35 -36.78
CA SER A 359 -17.30 6.31 -38.19
C SER A 359 -16.07 5.41 -38.36
N ALA A 360 -16.10 4.53 -39.37
CA ALA A 360 -15.00 3.61 -39.67
C ALA A 360 -13.68 4.33 -40.05
N GLN A 361 -13.77 5.50 -40.68
CA GLN A 361 -12.61 6.28 -41.07
C GLN A 361 -11.98 6.99 -39.86
N GLN A 362 -12.81 7.69 -39.07
CA GLN A 362 -12.35 8.36 -37.83
C GLN A 362 -11.79 7.35 -36.83
N ARG A 363 -12.41 6.17 -36.69
CA ARG A 363 -11.91 5.10 -35.82
C ARG A 363 -10.51 4.64 -36.20
N LYS A 364 -10.25 4.39 -37.49
CA LYS A 364 -8.92 3.97 -37.97
C LYS A 364 -7.87 5.05 -37.70
N GLU A 365 -8.21 6.30 -37.96
CA GLU A 365 -7.30 7.44 -37.76
C GLU A 365 -6.97 7.66 -36.27
N VAL A 366 -7.97 7.64 -35.39
CA VAL A 366 -7.78 7.79 -33.93
C VAL A 366 -6.95 6.64 -33.37
N ILE A 367 -7.25 5.39 -33.74
CA ILE A 367 -6.49 4.23 -33.29
C ILE A 367 -5.04 4.31 -33.79
N ALA A 368 -4.83 4.58 -35.09
CA ALA A 368 -3.49 4.63 -35.66
C ALA A 368 -2.62 5.73 -35.03
N ALA A 369 -3.17 6.93 -34.80
CA ALA A 369 -2.44 8.04 -34.18
C ALA A 369 -2.06 7.73 -32.72
N ASN A 370 -2.97 7.12 -31.96
CA ASN A 370 -2.70 6.71 -30.58
C ASN A 370 -1.72 5.53 -30.50
N LEU A 371 -1.77 4.60 -31.46
CA LEU A 371 -0.82 3.50 -31.56
C LEU A 371 0.59 4.04 -31.82
N ALA A 372 0.72 4.98 -32.76
CA ALA A 372 2.00 5.65 -33.04
C ALA A 372 2.52 6.39 -31.80
N LEU A 373 1.67 7.13 -31.10
CA LEU A 373 2.04 7.84 -29.87
C LEU A 373 2.62 6.89 -28.81
N ILE A 374 1.96 5.77 -28.55
CA ILE A 374 2.44 4.76 -27.59
C ILE A 374 3.77 4.17 -28.04
N GLN A 375 3.96 3.89 -29.33
CA GLN A 375 5.23 3.34 -29.81
C GLN A 375 6.41 4.30 -29.58
N VAL A 376 6.21 5.62 -29.77
CA VAL A 376 7.24 6.62 -29.43
C VAL A 376 7.52 6.62 -27.93
N GLN A 377 6.46 6.70 -27.12
CA GLN A 377 6.58 6.77 -25.67
C GLN A 377 7.24 5.49 -25.11
N ALA A 378 6.82 4.31 -25.56
CA ALA A 378 7.40 3.04 -25.18
C ALA A 378 8.89 2.97 -25.56
N THR A 379 9.26 3.39 -26.77
CA THR A 379 10.67 3.39 -27.21
C THR A 379 11.53 4.30 -26.33
N VAL A 380 11.11 5.56 -26.15
CA VAL A 380 11.88 6.55 -25.38
C VAL A 380 11.98 6.12 -23.92
N VAL A 381 10.87 5.69 -23.32
CA VAL A 381 10.84 5.38 -21.89
C VAL A 381 11.56 4.06 -21.60
N ALA A 382 11.49 3.06 -22.48
CA ALA A 382 12.24 1.81 -22.33
C ALA A 382 13.75 2.03 -22.48
N PHE A 383 14.18 2.92 -23.39
CA PHE A 383 15.56 3.34 -23.51
C PHE A 383 16.04 4.02 -22.21
N LEU A 384 15.29 5.01 -21.72
CA LEU A 384 15.62 5.72 -20.47
C LEU A 384 15.61 4.78 -19.25
N ALA A 385 14.63 3.88 -19.15
CA ALA A 385 14.54 2.89 -18.08
C ALA A 385 15.76 1.96 -18.07
N SER A 386 16.19 1.50 -19.25
CA SER A 386 17.40 0.67 -19.36
C SER A 386 18.66 1.44 -18.97
N ALA A 387 18.82 2.69 -19.42
CA ALA A 387 19.96 3.53 -19.06
C ALA A 387 19.99 3.80 -17.54
N PHE A 388 18.84 4.04 -16.94
CA PHE A 388 18.72 4.26 -15.50
C PHE A 388 18.98 2.98 -14.70
N ALA A 389 18.47 1.82 -15.15
CA ALA A 389 18.77 0.53 -14.53
C ALA A 389 20.27 0.21 -14.56
N ILE A 390 20.94 0.48 -15.69
CA ILE A 390 22.40 0.35 -15.81
C ILE A 390 23.13 1.28 -14.83
N ALA A 391 22.66 2.53 -14.69
CA ALA A 391 23.24 3.48 -13.75
C ALA A 391 23.06 3.04 -12.28
N LEU A 392 21.90 2.51 -11.91
CA LEU A 392 21.66 1.97 -10.56
C LEU A 392 22.46 0.69 -10.29
N ALA A 393 22.62 -0.18 -11.28
CA ALA A 393 23.43 -1.39 -11.18
C ALA A 393 24.93 -1.08 -10.97
N TRP A 394 25.41 0.07 -11.47
CA TRP A 394 26.78 0.53 -11.30
C TRP A 394 27.09 0.95 -9.85
N ILE A 395 26.14 1.58 -9.14
CA ILE A 395 26.35 2.14 -7.78
C ILE A 395 26.97 1.11 -6.81
N PRO A 396 26.45 -0.12 -6.66
CA PRO A 396 27.01 -1.09 -5.71
C PRO A 396 28.24 -1.85 -6.23
N ARG A 397 28.44 -1.99 -7.55
CA ARG A 397 29.50 -2.85 -8.12
C ARG A 397 30.73 -2.11 -8.63
N GLY A 398 30.60 -0.83 -8.97
CA GLY A 398 31.69 0.01 -9.47
C GLY A 398 32.22 -0.36 -10.88
N GLN A 399 31.74 -1.44 -11.49
CA GLN A 399 32.15 -1.90 -12.82
C GLN A 399 30.94 -1.92 -13.78
N LEU A 400 31.13 -1.43 -14.99
CA LEU A 400 30.13 -1.46 -16.06
C LEU A 400 30.47 -2.59 -17.02
N ASP A 401 29.60 -3.59 -17.09
CA ASP A 401 29.65 -4.60 -18.14
C ASP A 401 28.84 -4.12 -19.35
N TRP A 402 29.55 -3.71 -20.40
CA TRP A 402 28.96 -3.23 -21.65
C TRP A 402 28.14 -4.31 -22.37
N SER A 403 28.46 -5.58 -22.16
CA SER A 403 27.73 -6.71 -22.71
C SER A 403 26.34 -6.82 -22.09
N HIS A 404 26.26 -6.78 -20.76
CA HIS A 404 24.97 -6.78 -20.05
C HIS A 404 24.18 -5.48 -20.31
N ALA A 405 24.85 -4.34 -20.38
CA ALA A 405 24.20 -3.05 -20.68
C ALA A 405 23.50 -3.05 -22.06
N THR A 406 24.16 -3.55 -23.10
CA THR A 406 23.59 -3.62 -24.46
C THR A 406 22.47 -4.67 -24.55
N LEU A 407 22.62 -5.81 -23.88
CA LEU A 407 21.58 -6.83 -23.78
C LEU A 407 20.32 -6.30 -23.08
N LEU A 408 20.47 -5.64 -21.93
CA LEU A 408 19.37 -5.05 -21.18
C LEU A 408 18.62 -4.00 -22.00
N CYS A 409 19.34 -3.14 -22.70
CA CYS A 409 18.74 -2.10 -23.54
C CYS A 409 17.98 -2.70 -24.73
N ALA A 410 18.56 -3.65 -25.45
CA ALA A 410 17.90 -4.33 -26.57
C ALA A 410 16.65 -5.09 -26.10
N SER A 411 16.75 -5.84 -25.00
CA SER A 411 15.64 -6.59 -24.40
C SER A 411 14.52 -5.66 -23.93
N SER A 412 14.86 -4.56 -23.26
CA SER A 412 13.93 -3.52 -22.81
C SER A 412 13.15 -2.93 -23.99
N LEU A 413 13.85 -2.51 -25.05
CA LEU A 413 13.25 -1.89 -26.23
C LEU A 413 12.32 -2.85 -26.98
N ALA A 414 12.79 -4.06 -27.27
CA ALA A 414 11.97 -5.07 -27.96
C ALA A 414 10.73 -5.41 -27.12
N THR A 415 10.90 -5.59 -25.81
CA THR A 415 9.80 -5.90 -24.90
C THR A 415 8.78 -4.78 -24.86
N ALA A 416 9.20 -3.56 -24.55
CA ALA A 416 8.29 -2.43 -24.41
C ALA A 416 7.52 -2.16 -25.70
N CYS A 417 8.19 -2.16 -26.86
CA CYS A 417 7.55 -1.89 -28.14
C CYS A 417 6.57 -3.00 -28.52
N THR A 418 6.96 -4.28 -28.43
CA THR A 418 6.11 -5.42 -28.80
C THR A 418 4.95 -5.61 -27.83
N ALA A 419 5.20 -5.54 -26.52
CA ALA A 419 4.15 -5.63 -25.50
C ALA A 419 3.15 -4.49 -25.67
N SER A 420 3.64 -3.25 -25.76
CA SER A 420 2.77 -2.08 -25.93
C SER A 420 1.97 -2.18 -27.22
N LEU A 421 2.54 -2.66 -28.33
CA LEU A 421 1.82 -2.83 -29.61
C LEU A 421 0.70 -3.87 -29.48
N PHE A 422 1.02 -5.04 -28.93
CA PHE A 422 0.06 -6.11 -28.75
C PHE A 422 -1.10 -5.67 -27.84
N LEU A 423 -0.77 -5.08 -26.68
CA LEU A 423 -1.75 -4.64 -25.70
C LEU A 423 -2.60 -3.49 -26.23
N SER A 424 -2.02 -2.52 -26.93
CA SER A 424 -2.80 -1.41 -27.52
C SER A 424 -3.74 -1.86 -28.66
N LEU A 425 -3.38 -2.87 -29.44
CA LEU A 425 -4.28 -3.51 -30.40
C LEU A 425 -5.42 -4.25 -29.70
N LEU A 426 -5.10 -5.03 -28.67
CA LEU A 426 -6.09 -5.73 -27.84
C LEU A 426 -7.06 -4.72 -27.19
N MET A 427 -6.54 -3.63 -26.63
CA MET A 427 -7.36 -2.59 -26.01
C MET A 427 -8.27 -1.89 -27.00
N SER A 428 -7.77 -1.58 -28.18
CA SER A 428 -8.57 -1.00 -29.26
C SER A 428 -9.72 -1.94 -29.67
N LEU A 429 -9.47 -3.25 -29.72
CA LEU A 429 -10.49 -4.26 -30.00
C LEU A 429 -11.53 -4.33 -28.87
N VAL A 430 -11.10 -4.34 -27.61
CA VAL A 430 -11.99 -4.37 -26.43
C VAL A 430 -12.90 -3.14 -26.40
N VAL A 431 -12.35 -1.94 -26.63
CA VAL A 431 -13.14 -0.69 -26.67
C VAL A 431 -14.15 -0.73 -27.82
N TYR A 432 -13.73 -1.20 -29.01
CA TYR A 432 -14.63 -1.36 -30.15
C TYR A 432 -15.79 -2.34 -29.87
N LEU A 433 -15.49 -3.51 -29.28
CA LEU A 433 -16.51 -4.49 -28.92
C LEU A 433 -17.44 -3.97 -27.82
N SER A 434 -16.91 -3.26 -26.82
CA SER A 434 -17.70 -2.65 -25.76
C SER A 434 -18.73 -1.68 -26.32
N ARG A 435 -18.31 -0.80 -27.25
CA ARG A 435 -19.22 0.11 -27.96
C ARG A 435 -20.26 -0.64 -28.79
N LYS A 436 -19.87 -1.71 -29.50
CA LYS A 436 -20.80 -2.53 -30.31
C LYS A 436 -21.89 -3.21 -29.47
N TYR A 437 -21.58 -3.59 -28.23
CA TYR A 437 -22.51 -4.24 -27.30
C TYR A 437 -23.15 -3.27 -26.28
N ASN A 438 -22.99 -1.95 -26.45
CA ASN A 438 -23.49 -0.91 -25.53
C ASN A 438 -23.03 -1.08 -24.06
N ILE A 439 -21.81 -1.61 -23.86
CA ILE A 439 -21.16 -1.69 -22.55
C ILE A 439 -20.18 -0.52 -22.43
N ASN A 440 -20.13 0.14 -21.27
CA ASN A 440 -19.15 1.20 -21.04
C ASN A 440 -17.72 0.63 -21.16
N PRO A 441 -16.90 1.12 -22.10
CA PRO A 441 -15.55 0.60 -22.30
C PRO A 441 -14.66 0.73 -21.06
N ASP A 442 -14.87 1.72 -20.17
CA ASP A 442 -14.08 1.88 -18.94
C ASP A 442 -14.18 0.67 -17.99
N ASN A 443 -15.34 0.01 -17.99
CA ASN A 443 -15.65 -1.11 -17.09
C ASN A 443 -15.03 -2.43 -17.53
N VAL A 444 -14.59 -2.53 -18.80
CA VAL A 444 -14.07 -3.77 -19.40
C VAL A 444 -12.62 -3.60 -19.83
N ALA A 445 -12.28 -2.43 -20.39
CA ALA A 445 -10.97 -2.17 -20.95
C ALA A 445 -9.89 -2.17 -19.86
N THR A 446 -10.10 -1.38 -18.80
CA THR A 446 -9.09 -1.21 -17.74
C THR A 446 -8.75 -2.50 -17.00
N PRO A 447 -9.72 -3.36 -16.65
CA PRO A 447 -9.44 -4.65 -15.99
C PRO A 447 -8.75 -5.68 -16.88
N ILE A 448 -9.07 -5.71 -18.19
CA ILE A 448 -8.39 -6.59 -19.15
C ILE A 448 -6.95 -6.13 -19.38
N ALA A 449 -6.73 -4.81 -19.52
CA ALA A 449 -5.40 -4.23 -19.58
C ALA A 449 -4.59 -4.59 -18.32
N ALA A 450 -5.22 -4.45 -17.15
CA ALA A 450 -4.64 -4.82 -15.86
C ALA A 450 -4.22 -6.29 -15.82
N SER A 451 -5.12 -7.21 -16.20
CA SER A 451 -4.92 -8.66 -16.10
C SER A 451 -3.87 -9.22 -17.06
N LEU A 452 -3.86 -8.76 -18.31
CA LEU A 452 -3.02 -9.31 -19.36
C LEU A 452 -1.69 -8.58 -19.51
N GLY A 453 -1.64 -7.29 -19.19
CA GLY A 453 -0.45 -6.49 -19.51
C GLY A 453 0.81 -6.95 -18.77
N ASP A 454 0.70 -7.27 -17.48
CA ASP A 454 1.86 -7.72 -16.69
C ASP A 454 2.35 -9.09 -17.17
N LEU A 455 1.41 -10.00 -17.43
CA LEU A 455 1.67 -11.33 -17.96
C LEU A 455 2.35 -11.26 -19.34
N THR A 456 1.82 -10.44 -20.24
CA THR A 456 2.38 -10.24 -21.57
C THR A 456 3.77 -9.61 -21.50
N THR A 457 3.96 -8.57 -20.68
CA THR A 457 5.24 -7.88 -20.54
C THR A 457 6.31 -8.80 -19.99
N LEU A 458 6.03 -9.57 -18.92
CA LEU A 458 6.97 -10.54 -18.36
C LEU A 458 7.28 -11.68 -19.33
N GLY A 459 6.26 -12.20 -20.02
CA GLY A 459 6.43 -13.26 -21.01
C GLY A 459 7.31 -12.82 -22.18
N ILE A 460 7.05 -11.63 -22.74
CA ILE A 460 7.83 -11.06 -23.84
C ILE A 460 9.25 -10.71 -23.38
N LEU A 461 9.42 -10.16 -22.17
CA LEU A 461 10.74 -9.86 -21.60
C LEU A 461 11.59 -11.12 -21.49
N SER A 462 11.00 -12.18 -20.94
CA SER A 462 11.70 -13.44 -20.75
C SER A 462 12.04 -14.09 -22.08
N LEU A 463 11.17 -13.97 -23.09
CA LEU A 463 11.40 -14.45 -24.44
C LEU A 463 12.55 -13.67 -25.13
N PHE A 464 12.40 -12.37 -25.30
CA PHE A 464 13.41 -11.56 -26.01
C PHE A 464 14.72 -11.51 -25.26
N GLY A 465 14.70 -11.40 -23.93
CA GLY A 465 15.93 -11.39 -23.15
C GLY A 465 16.70 -12.71 -23.26
N THR A 466 16.02 -13.86 -23.26
CA THR A 466 16.69 -15.15 -23.49
C THR A 466 17.21 -15.25 -24.92
N MET A 467 16.42 -14.85 -25.93
CA MET A 467 16.85 -14.84 -27.33
C MET A 467 18.08 -13.95 -27.56
N PHE A 468 18.09 -12.75 -26.97
CA PHE A 468 19.22 -11.83 -27.09
C PHE A 468 20.42 -12.25 -26.26
N LEU A 469 20.22 -12.97 -25.14
CA LEU A 469 21.32 -13.56 -24.38
C LEU A 469 22.02 -14.64 -25.20
N ASP A 470 21.26 -15.56 -25.80
CA ASP A 470 21.83 -16.60 -26.66
C ASP A 470 22.50 -16.00 -27.91
N ALA A 471 21.87 -15.00 -28.53
CA ALA A 471 22.45 -14.30 -29.68
C ALA A 471 23.66 -13.45 -29.29
N HIS A 472 23.75 -12.94 -28.07
CA HIS A 472 24.91 -12.19 -27.59
C HIS A 472 26.16 -13.07 -27.50
N LEU A 473 26.00 -14.35 -27.14
CA LEU A 473 27.09 -15.32 -27.07
C LEU A 473 27.65 -15.71 -28.44
N THR A 474 26.85 -15.58 -29.51
CA THR A 474 27.28 -15.90 -30.88
C THR A 474 27.62 -14.67 -31.71
N GLU A 475 26.84 -13.58 -31.59
CA GLU A 475 26.86 -12.41 -32.48
C GLU A 475 26.58 -11.10 -31.70
N SER A 476 27.60 -10.56 -31.02
CA SER A 476 27.44 -9.42 -30.11
C SER A 476 26.95 -8.12 -30.78
N TYR A 477 27.07 -7.98 -32.10
CA TYR A 477 26.59 -6.80 -32.84
C TYR A 477 25.06 -6.74 -32.99
N LEU A 478 24.36 -7.87 -32.81
CA LEU A 478 22.91 -7.94 -33.02
C LEU A 478 22.15 -7.03 -32.04
N ASN A 479 22.55 -7.01 -30.77
CA ASN A 479 21.89 -6.18 -29.75
C ASN A 479 22.00 -4.69 -30.09
N LEU A 480 23.16 -4.24 -30.58
CA LEU A 480 23.35 -2.86 -31.04
C LEU A 480 22.48 -2.55 -32.26
N ALA A 481 22.41 -3.47 -33.24
CA ALA A 481 21.56 -3.30 -34.42
C ALA A 481 20.08 -3.16 -34.04
N VAL A 482 19.59 -3.95 -33.08
CA VAL A 482 18.22 -3.85 -32.54
C VAL A 482 17.97 -2.49 -31.90
N ILE A 483 18.90 -2.00 -31.06
CA ILE A 483 18.78 -0.69 -30.40
C ILE A 483 18.69 0.42 -31.45
N PHE A 484 19.62 0.47 -32.40
CA PHE A 484 19.60 1.47 -33.46
C PHE A 484 18.34 1.37 -34.32
N GLY A 485 17.89 0.15 -34.63
CA GLY A 485 16.65 -0.09 -35.37
C GLY A 485 15.44 0.56 -34.70
N PHE A 486 15.21 0.31 -33.41
CA PHE A 486 14.10 0.93 -32.68
C PHE A 486 14.23 2.45 -32.57
N LEU A 487 15.42 2.97 -32.29
CA LEU A 487 15.66 4.41 -32.19
C LEU A 487 15.46 5.14 -33.52
N LEU A 488 15.80 4.51 -34.65
CA LEU A 488 15.58 5.08 -36.00
C LEU A 488 14.10 5.12 -36.40
N VAL A 489 13.29 4.18 -35.90
CA VAL A 489 11.86 4.14 -36.18
C VAL A 489 11.09 5.13 -35.29
N ALA A 490 11.59 5.48 -34.10
CA ALA A 490 10.90 6.40 -33.18
C ALA A 490 10.51 7.78 -33.79
N PRO A 491 11.36 8.47 -34.58
CA PRO A 491 10.98 9.70 -35.28
C PRO A 491 9.83 9.51 -36.28
N VAL A 492 9.73 8.35 -36.91
CA VAL A 492 8.64 8.02 -37.85
C VAL A 492 7.32 7.95 -37.09
N TRP A 493 7.31 7.25 -35.95
CA TRP A 493 6.14 7.19 -35.07
C TRP A 493 5.78 8.57 -34.51
N ALA A 494 6.77 9.41 -34.16
CA ALA A 494 6.53 10.76 -33.65
C ALA A 494 5.86 11.64 -34.70
N LYS A 495 6.31 11.55 -35.97
CA LYS A 495 5.69 12.27 -37.08
C LYS A 495 4.25 11.81 -37.36
N LEU A 496 3.99 10.50 -37.23
CA LEU A 496 2.63 9.96 -37.37
C LEU A 496 1.72 10.42 -36.21
N ALA A 497 2.25 10.47 -34.99
CA ALA A 497 1.52 10.92 -33.80
C ALA A 497 1.26 12.44 -33.80
N SER A 498 2.17 13.25 -34.35
CA SER A 498 2.00 14.71 -34.42
C SER A 498 0.98 15.16 -35.47
N GLY A 499 0.48 14.25 -36.32
CA GLY A 499 -0.46 14.58 -37.39
C GLY A 499 -1.89 14.92 -36.94
N LYS A 500 -2.22 14.75 -35.65
CA LYS A 500 -3.55 15.03 -35.07
C LYS A 500 -3.40 15.86 -33.80
N GLU A 501 -4.24 16.87 -33.63
CA GLU A 501 -4.17 17.82 -32.50
C GLU A 501 -4.17 17.12 -31.13
N CYS A 502 -5.11 16.19 -30.90
CA CYS A 502 -5.21 15.49 -29.61
C CYS A 502 -3.95 14.66 -29.25
N THR A 503 -3.32 13.99 -30.22
CA THR A 503 -2.10 13.21 -29.96
C THR A 503 -0.85 14.09 -29.96
N ALA A 504 -0.87 15.24 -30.64
CA ALA A 504 0.21 16.22 -30.62
C ALA A 504 0.34 16.89 -29.24
N ASP A 505 -0.79 17.25 -28.59
CA ASP A 505 -0.79 17.80 -27.24
C ASP A 505 -0.27 16.79 -26.21
N ALA A 506 -0.68 15.53 -26.35
CA ALA A 506 -0.17 14.44 -25.54
C ALA A 506 1.33 14.17 -25.77
N LEU A 507 1.81 14.33 -27.00
CA LEU A 507 3.21 14.16 -27.36
C LEU A 507 4.08 15.34 -26.88
N SER A 508 3.54 16.53 -26.66
CA SER A 508 4.32 17.68 -26.18
C SER A 508 4.36 17.74 -24.64
N SER A 509 3.22 17.52 -23.99
CA SER A 509 3.05 17.72 -22.54
C SER A 509 3.15 16.42 -21.72
N GLY A 510 2.99 15.25 -22.34
CA GLY A 510 2.86 13.96 -21.63
C GLY A 510 4.15 13.39 -21.05
N TRP A 511 5.32 13.98 -21.28
CA TRP A 511 6.61 13.40 -20.90
C TRP A 511 6.89 13.46 -19.40
N THR A 512 6.57 14.57 -18.73
CA THR A 512 6.93 14.76 -17.32
C THR A 512 6.32 13.68 -16.42
N PRO A 513 5.01 13.36 -16.49
CA PRO A 513 4.42 12.32 -15.65
C PRO A 513 4.96 10.93 -15.99
N VAL A 514 5.17 10.64 -17.29
CA VAL A 514 5.63 9.32 -17.76
C VAL A 514 7.08 9.04 -17.37
N ILE A 515 7.97 10.02 -17.53
CA ILE A 515 9.38 9.88 -17.15
C ILE A 515 9.50 9.79 -15.63
N PHE A 516 8.79 10.65 -14.88
CA PHE A 516 8.85 10.63 -13.41
C PHE A 516 8.33 9.30 -12.82
N SER A 517 7.23 8.79 -13.34
CA SER A 517 6.69 7.48 -12.94
C SER A 517 7.61 6.32 -13.32
N MET A 518 8.28 6.37 -14.48
CA MET A 518 9.31 5.40 -14.84
C MET A 518 10.50 5.43 -13.87
N LEU A 519 10.98 6.62 -13.47
CA LEU A 519 12.10 6.75 -12.53
C LEU A 519 11.75 6.16 -11.16
N LEU A 520 10.55 6.47 -10.65
CA LEU A 520 10.03 5.87 -9.41
C LEU A 520 9.93 4.34 -9.51
N SER A 521 9.39 3.84 -10.61
CA SER A 521 9.24 2.39 -10.83
C SER A 521 10.58 1.68 -10.91
N SER A 522 11.57 2.29 -11.56
CA SER A 522 12.93 1.76 -11.66
C SER A 522 13.68 1.76 -10.32
N GLY A 523 13.48 2.81 -9.51
CA GLY A 523 13.96 2.83 -8.12
C GLY A 523 13.34 1.70 -7.28
N GLY A 524 12.04 1.45 -7.45
CA GLY A 524 11.37 0.28 -6.88
C GLY A 524 11.94 -1.05 -7.36
N GLY A 525 12.34 -1.14 -8.63
CA GLY A 525 13.04 -2.30 -9.20
C GLY A 525 14.38 -2.59 -8.55
N PHE A 526 15.18 -1.56 -8.26
CA PHE A 526 16.45 -1.73 -7.55
C PHE A 526 16.24 -2.23 -6.11
N ILE A 527 15.22 -1.73 -5.42
CA ILE A 527 14.84 -2.25 -4.09
C ILE A 527 14.39 -3.71 -4.20
N LEU A 528 13.60 -4.04 -5.23
CA LEU A 528 13.11 -5.39 -5.47
C LEU A 528 14.26 -6.37 -5.76
N GLU A 529 15.23 -6.01 -6.60
CA GLU A 529 16.40 -6.86 -6.88
C GLU A 529 17.12 -7.22 -5.57
N ASN A 530 17.38 -6.24 -4.71
CA ASN A 530 18.00 -6.45 -3.41
C ASN A 530 17.14 -7.32 -2.48
N ALA A 531 15.82 -7.14 -2.51
CA ALA A 531 14.88 -7.95 -1.74
C ALA A 531 14.83 -9.40 -2.23
N ILE A 532 14.78 -9.66 -3.54
CA ILE A 532 14.75 -11.00 -4.14
C ILE A 532 16.02 -11.78 -3.80
N ARG A 533 17.18 -11.12 -3.82
CA ARG A 533 18.45 -11.75 -3.39
C ARG A 533 18.40 -12.27 -1.94
N ARG A 534 17.61 -11.62 -1.06
CA ARG A 534 17.45 -12.02 0.35
C ARG A 534 16.24 -12.92 0.58
N TYR A 535 15.21 -12.79 -0.24
CA TYR A 535 13.91 -13.46 -0.14
C TYR A 535 13.38 -13.81 -1.54
N PRO A 536 13.83 -14.91 -2.17
CA PRO A 536 13.46 -15.25 -3.55
C PRO A 536 11.95 -15.36 -3.78
N SER A 537 11.20 -15.84 -2.76
CA SER A 537 9.75 -15.97 -2.83
C SER A 537 8.99 -14.64 -2.90
N ILE A 538 9.64 -13.50 -2.64
CA ILE A 538 8.97 -12.19 -2.71
C ILE A 538 8.65 -11.76 -4.15
N ALA A 539 9.36 -12.31 -5.14
CA ALA A 539 9.18 -12.00 -6.55
C ALA A 539 7.73 -12.26 -7.00
N VAL A 540 7.12 -13.34 -6.51
CA VAL A 540 5.74 -13.76 -6.85
C VAL A 540 4.71 -12.71 -6.46
N PHE A 541 4.95 -11.98 -5.37
CA PHE A 541 4.03 -10.98 -4.87
C PHE A 541 4.14 -9.63 -5.59
N GLN A 542 5.22 -9.39 -6.34
CA GLN A 542 5.43 -8.09 -6.97
C GLN A 542 4.32 -7.70 -7.96
N PRO A 543 3.90 -8.56 -8.91
CA PRO A 543 2.83 -8.19 -9.84
C PRO A 543 1.50 -7.95 -9.12
N VAL A 544 1.23 -8.70 -8.05
CA VAL A 544 0.02 -8.55 -7.24
C VAL A 544 0.04 -7.22 -6.47
N ILE A 545 1.14 -6.88 -5.80
CA ILE A 545 1.29 -5.64 -5.03
C ILE A 545 1.19 -4.43 -5.97
N ASN A 546 1.95 -4.46 -7.07
CA ASN A 546 1.98 -3.37 -8.03
C ASN A 546 0.62 -3.18 -8.70
N GLY A 547 -0.01 -4.27 -9.13
CA GLY A 547 -1.19 -4.18 -9.93
C GLY A 547 -2.50 -4.02 -9.12
N VAL A 548 -2.62 -4.52 -7.87
CA VAL A 548 -3.82 -4.23 -7.04
C VAL A 548 -3.87 -2.75 -6.66
N GLY A 549 -2.75 -2.20 -6.16
CA GLY A 549 -2.69 -0.81 -5.73
C GLY A 549 -2.66 0.17 -6.91
N GLY A 550 -1.78 -0.07 -7.88
CA GLY A 550 -1.55 0.82 -9.02
C GLY A 550 -2.74 0.91 -9.97
N ASN A 551 -3.35 -0.23 -10.33
CA ASN A 551 -4.49 -0.21 -11.26
C ASN A 551 -5.75 0.40 -10.62
N LEU A 552 -5.96 0.23 -9.31
CA LEU A 552 -7.09 0.84 -8.60
C LEU A 552 -6.98 2.37 -8.58
N ALA A 553 -5.80 2.89 -8.23
CA ALA A 553 -5.55 4.34 -8.22
C ALA A 553 -5.74 4.95 -9.61
N ALA A 554 -5.29 4.25 -10.65
CA ALA A 554 -5.35 4.75 -12.01
C ALA A 554 -6.78 4.66 -12.63
N VAL A 555 -7.58 3.64 -12.28
CA VAL A 555 -9.04 3.62 -12.57
C VAL A 555 -9.73 4.82 -11.94
N GLN A 556 -9.45 5.09 -10.66
CA GLN A 556 -10.07 6.20 -9.95
C GLN A 556 -9.67 7.56 -10.56
N ALA A 557 -8.39 7.73 -10.89
CA ALA A 557 -7.89 8.92 -11.56
C ALA A 557 -8.53 9.11 -12.95
N SER A 558 -8.69 8.03 -13.72
CA SER A 558 -9.34 8.06 -15.03
C SER A 558 -10.80 8.51 -14.93
N ARG A 559 -11.58 7.91 -14.02
CA ARG A 559 -12.99 8.29 -13.81
C ARG A 559 -13.14 9.75 -13.37
N MET A 560 -12.27 10.20 -12.47
CA MET A 560 -12.27 11.59 -12.01
C MET A 560 -11.93 12.54 -13.15
N SER A 561 -10.94 12.21 -13.98
CA SER A 561 -10.56 12.96 -15.17
C SER A 561 -11.72 13.06 -16.17
N THR A 562 -12.36 11.94 -16.51
CA THR A 562 -13.51 11.91 -17.43
C THR A 562 -14.71 12.69 -16.90
N ALA A 563 -14.99 12.63 -15.60
CA ALA A 563 -16.08 13.40 -14.99
C ALA A 563 -15.81 14.90 -15.05
N LEU A 564 -14.60 15.34 -14.67
CA LEU A 564 -14.19 16.74 -14.76
C LEU A 564 -14.27 17.24 -16.20
N HIS A 565 -13.76 16.47 -17.16
CA HIS A 565 -13.76 16.84 -18.57
C HIS A 565 -15.18 17.02 -19.15
N LYS A 566 -16.13 16.15 -18.76
CA LYS A 566 -17.54 16.28 -19.16
C LYS A 566 -18.23 17.49 -18.52
N GLU A 567 -17.92 17.82 -17.27
CA GLU A 567 -18.57 18.92 -16.56
C GLU A 567 -18.02 20.31 -16.96
N THR A 568 -16.75 20.39 -17.37
CA THR A 568 -16.11 21.68 -17.71
C THR A 568 -16.16 22.05 -19.20
N ASN A 569 -16.80 21.25 -20.06
CA ASN A 569 -16.94 21.50 -21.51
C ASN A 569 -15.62 21.99 -22.15
N ASP A 570 -14.53 21.24 -21.95
CA ASP A 570 -13.17 21.55 -22.46
C ASP A 570 -12.47 22.82 -21.93
N GLN A 571 -13.02 23.53 -20.93
CA GLN A 571 -12.33 24.69 -20.35
C GLN A 571 -11.29 24.28 -19.30
N MET A 572 -10.00 24.39 -19.65
CA MET A 572 -8.89 24.17 -18.71
C MET A 572 -8.83 25.25 -17.62
N GLY A 573 -8.63 24.82 -16.36
CA GLY A 573 -8.38 25.72 -15.22
C GLY A 573 -9.60 26.13 -14.39
N ILE A 574 -10.80 25.64 -14.75
CA ILE A 574 -12.05 25.90 -14.02
C ILE A 574 -12.51 24.59 -13.38
N LEU A 575 -12.78 24.59 -12.08
CA LEU A 575 -13.34 23.44 -11.38
C LEU A 575 -14.87 23.55 -11.39
N PRO A 576 -15.60 22.44 -11.60
CA PRO A 576 -17.07 22.46 -11.55
C PRO A 576 -17.57 22.99 -10.20
N ASN A 577 -18.58 23.86 -10.25
CA ASN A 577 -19.31 24.39 -9.08
C ASN A 577 -18.46 25.22 -8.07
N ASP A 578 -17.42 25.95 -8.51
CA ASP A 578 -16.55 26.77 -7.63
C ASP A 578 -15.87 25.98 -6.49
N ARG A 579 -15.69 24.68 -6.68
CA ARG A 579 -15.09 23.80 -5.65
C ARG A 579 -13.57 23.83 -5.70
N THR A 580 -12.93 23.91 -4.53
CA THR A 580 -11.46 23.87 -4.41
C THR A 580 -10.87 22.50 -4.76
N VAL A 581 -9.62 22.43 -5.22
CA VAL A 581 -8.88 21.17 -5.49
C VAL A 581 -8.95 20.18 -4.31
N SER A 582 -8.94 20.69 -3.07
CA SER A 582 -9.13 19.92 -1.84
C SER A 582 -10.40 19.06 -1.81
N TYR A 583 -11.43 19.45 -2.55
CA TYR A 583 -12.68 18.71 -2.65
C TYR A 583 -12.49 17.39 -3.41
N TYR A 584 -11.64 17.38 -4.43
CA TYR A 584 -11.36 16.24 -5.31
C TYR A 584 -10.19 15.39 -4.81
N THR A 585 -9.26 15.96 -4.02
CA THR A 585 -8.11 15.25 -3.43
C THR A 585 -8.33 14.73 -2.01
N SER A 586 -9.51 14.97 -1.42
CA SER A 586 -9.83 14.50 -0.06
C SER A 586 -9.95 12.98 0.01
N LEU A 587 -9.01 12.37 0.73
CA LEU A 587 -8.96 10.93 1.00
C LEU A 587 -10.24 10.43 1.70
N GLN A 588 -10.83 11.24 2.58
CA GLN A 588 -12.09 10.90 3.25
C GLN A 588 -13.27 10.85 2.28
N ARG A 589 -13.33 11.74 1.28
CA ARG A 589 -14.39 11.68 0.27
C ARG A 589 -14.16 10.54 -0.71
N ALA A 590 -12.91 10.34 -1.15
CA ALA A 590 -12.54 9.30 -2.10
C ALA A 590 -13.04 7.90 -1.67
N PHE A 591 -12.96 7.62 -0.36
CA PHE A 591 -13.38 6.33 0.19
C PHE A 591 -14.77 6.33 0.85
N PHE A 592 -15.29 7.47 1.33
CA PHE A 592 -16.51 7.50 2.15
C PHE A 592 -17.63 8.43 1.66
N SER A 593 -17.53 9.08 0.49
CA SER A 593 -18.63 9.92 -0.02
C SER A 593 -19.66 9.13 -0.84
N SER A 594 -20.91 9.56 -0.76
CA SER A 594 -22.06 8.93 -1.42
C SER A 594 -22.10 9.22 -2.92
N GLY A 595 -21.15 8.74 -3.71
CA GLY A 595 -21.20 8.65 -5.18
C GLY A 595 -21.48 9.92 -6.00
N LYS A 596 -21.72 11.07 -5.35
CA LYS A 596 -21.97 12.36 -5.98
C LYS A 596 -20.65 13.10 -6.05
N LEU A 597 -20.13 13.18 -7.27
CA LEU A 597 -19.12 14.17 -7.63
C LEU A 597 -19.71 15.57 -7.43
#